data_AF-A0A1H1XEZ8-F1
#
_entry.id   AF-A0A1H1XEZ8-F1
#
_cell.length_a   1.000
_cell.length_b   1.000
_cell.length_c   1.000
_cell.angle_alpha   90.00
_cell.angle_beta   90.00
_cell.angle_gamma   90.00
#
_symmetry.space_group_name_H-M   'P 1'
#
loop_
_entity.id
_entity.type
_entity.pdbx_description
1 polymer ?
#
loop_
_entity_poly.entity_id
_entity_poly.type
_entity_poly.pdbx_seq_one_letter_code
_entity_poly.pdbx_strand_id
1 'polypeptide(L)'
;MTRIIGRGLAALVLIASFSVMAQEPPLTGEPDVTIRQEGDKTIEEYRLNGFLYAIKVTPKNGAPYFLVAVDDDGNFTRADNPNGLRIPSWKIFEW
;
A
#
# COMPACT_ATOMS: atom_id res chain seq x y z
N MET A 1 37.82 -13.77 -51.75
CA MET A 1 36.60 -13.08 -52.25
C MET A 1 35.42 -13.91 -51.75
N THR A 2 34.40 -13.47 -51.01
CA THR A 2 33.93 -12.17 -50.52
C THR A 2 32.96 -12.50 -49.36
N ARG A 3 32.90 -11.61 -48.36
CA ARG A 3 32.04 -11.66 -47.15
C ARG A 3 30.55 -11.74 -47.52
N ILE A 4 29.65 -12.15 -46.59
CA ILE A 4 28.33 -11.54 -46.24
C ILE A 4 27.46 -12.57 -45.44
N ILE A 5 27.32 -12.42 -44.11
CA ILE A 5 26.16 -11.90 -43.34
C ILE A 5 24.97 -12.88 -43.23
N GLY A 6 24.55 -13.15 -41.99
CA GLY A 6 23.26 -13.77 -41.67
C GLY A 6 23.00 -13.87 -40.17
N ARG A 7 23.21 -12.78 -39.41
CA ARG A 7 22.79 -12.68 -38.01
C ARG A 7 21.26 -12.69 -37.97
N GLY A 8 20.65 -13.82 -37.64
CA GLY A 8 19.19 -13.97 -37.62
C GLY A 8 18.73 -14.90 -36.51
N LEU A 9 19.15 -14.66 -35.26
CA LEU A 9 18.60 -15.39 -34.11
C LEU A 9 18.68 -14.53 -32.83
N ALA A 10 18.18 -13.30 -32.88
CA ALA A 10 18.15 -12.40 -31.72
C ALA A 10 16.80 -11.69 -31.56
N ALA A 11 15.71 -12.31 -32.00
CA ALA A 11 14.38 -11.69 -31.98
C ALA A 11 13.31 -12.52 -31.23
N LEU A 12 13.69 -13.53 -30.45
CA LEU A 12 12.73 -14.41 -29.74
C LEU A 12 12.83 -14.35 -28.19
N VAL A 13 13.55 -13.38 -27.61
CA VAL A 13 13.69 -13.27 -26.13
C VAL A 13 12.97 -12.06 -25.55
N LEU A 14 12.47 -11.12 -26.36
CA LEU A 14 11.90 -9.86 -25.86
C LEU A 14 10.41 -9.93 -25.45
N ILE A 15 9.72 -11.05 -25.58
CA ILE A 15 8.28 -11.15 -25.21
C ILE A 15 8.08 -11.75 -23.81
N ALA A 16 9.10 -12.37 -23.20
CA ALA A 16 8.94 -13.05 -21.91
C ALA A 16 8.88 -12.10 -20.69
N SER A 17 9.13 -10.80 -20.85
CA SER A 17 9.20 -9.86 -19.72
C SER A 17 7.87 -9.16 -19.38
N PHE A 18 6.78 -9.42 -20.12
CA PHE A 18 5.49 -8.74 -19.91
C PHE A 18 4.55 -9.41 -18.90
N SER A 19 4.95 -10.52 -18.27
CA SER A 19 4.09 -11.25 -17.33
C SER A 19 4.44 -11.00 -15.86
N VAL A 20 4.79 -9.76 -15.49
CA VAL A 20 4.49 -9.31 -14.12
C VAL A 20 3.00 -8.98 -14.12
N MET A 21 2.18 -10.02 -13.98
CA MET A 21 0.75 -9.86 -13.79
C MET A 21 0.54 -9.09 -12.50
N ALA A 22 0.03 -7.86 -12.62
CA ALA A 22 -0.63 -7.18 -11.53
C ALA A 22 -1.74 -8.12 -11.05
N GLN A 23 -1.50 -8.77 -9.92
CA GLN A 23 -2.45 -9.67 -9.30
C GLN A 23 -3.45 -8.76 -8.59
N GLU A 24 -4.55 -8.41 -9.26
CA GLU A 24 -5.60 -7.58 -8.68
C GLU A 24 -6.22 -8.37 -7.52
N PRO A 25 -5.98 -7.98 -6.26
CA PRO A 25 -6.43 -8.76 -5.11
C PRO A 25 -7.96 -8.83 -5.10
N PRO A 26 -8.54 -9.91 -4.57
CA PRO A 26 -9.99 -10.06 -4.50
C PRO A 26 -10.61 -8.85 -3.78
N LEU A 27 -11.70 -8.32 -4.33
CA LEU A 27 -12.47 -7.17 -3.82
C LEU A 27 -13.06 -7.38 -2.40
N THR A 28 -12.75 -8.51 -1.77
CA THR A 28 -13.09 -8.86 -0.40
C THR A 28 -12.00 -8.43 0.57
N GLY A 29 -11.85 -7.12 0.73
CA GLY A 29 -11.73 -6.45 2.04
C GLY A 29 -10.47 -6.60 2.89
N GLU A 30 -9.42 -7.28 2.44
CA GLU A 30 -8.15 -7.30 3.18
C GLU A 30 -7.37 -6.01 2.92
N PRO A 31 -6.96 -5.27 3.96
CA PRO A 31 -6.18 -4.06 3.77
C PRO A 31 -4.77 -4.41 3.29
N ASP A 32 -4.26 -3.65 2.33
CA ASP A 32 -2.83 -3.63 2.04
C ASP A 32 -2.10 -3.02 3.24
N VAL A 33 -1.10 -3.74 3.75
CA VAL A 33 -0.33 -3.32 4.92
C VAL A 33 1.12 -3.09 4.52
N THR A 34 1.52 -1.82 4.49
CA THR A 34 2.91 -1.44 4.25
C THR A 34 3.63 -1.24 5.58
N ILE A 35 4.70 -2.02 5.80
CA ILE A 35 5.50 -1.95 7.04
C ILE A 35 6.84 -1.31 6.74
N ARG A 36 7.21 -0.29 7.51
CA ARG A 36 8.50 0.42 7.39
C ARG A 36 9.08 0.76 8.74
N GLN A 37 10.41 0.72 8.83
CA GLN A 37 11.13 1.22 10.00
C GLN A 37 11.52 2.68 9.79
N GLU A 38 11.27 3.51 10.80
CA GLU A 38 11.58 4.94 10.77
C GLU A 38 12.26 5.38 12.06
N GLY A 39 13.59 5.25 12.12
CA GLY A 39 14.37 5.51 13.32
C GLY A 39 14.08 4.47 14.39
N ASP A 40 13.68 4.91 15.59
CA ASP A 40 13.32 4.05 16.73
C ASP A 40 11.81 3.70 16.76
N LYS A 41 11.13 3.63 15.62
CA LYS A 41 9.71 3.22 15.54
C LYS A 41 9.42 2.43 14.28
N THR A 42 8.51 1.47 14.39
CA THR A 42 7.90 0.74 13.27
C THR A 42 6.57 1.39 12.91
N ILE A 43 6.37 1.63 11.63
CA ILE A 43 5.14 2.19 11.07
C ILE A 43 4.49 1.13 10.20
N GLU A 44 3.22 0.81 10.48
CA GLU A 44 2.37 -0.06 9.67
C GLU A 44 1.23 0.79 9.10
N GLU A 45 1.18 0.94 7.78
CA GLU A 45 0.17 1.73 7.07
C GLU A 45 -0.87 0.79 6.46
N TYR A 46 -2.14 0.93 6.85
CA TYR A 46 -3.24 0.09 6.40
C TYR A 46 -4.05 0.84 5.34
N ARG A 47 -4.08 0.29 4.13
CA ARG A 47 -4.80 0.85 2.98
C ARG A 47 -5.90 -0.09 2.54
N LEU A 48 -7.08 0.45 2.28
CA LEU A 48 -8.17 -0.30 1.67
C LEU A 48 -8.54 0.39 0.36
N ASN A 49 -8.47 -0.33 -0.76
CA ASN A 49 -8.72 0.25 -2.09
C ASN A 49 -7.90 1.53 -2.37
N GLY A 50 -6.66 1.58 -1.86
CA GLY A 50 -5.77 2.74 -1.98
C GLY A 50 -5.98 3.85 -0.92
N PHE A 51 -7.07 3.80 -0.14
CA PHE A 51 -7.34 4.78 0.92
C PHE A 51 -6.60 4.41 2.22
N LEU A 52 -5.73 5.30 2.71
CA LEU A 52 -4.98 5.12 3.96
C LEU A 52 -5.87 5.44 5.17
N TYR A 53 -6.57 4.44 5.69
CA TYR A 53 -7.55 4.63 6.77
C TYR A 53 -6.94 4.54 8.17
N ALA A 54 -5.81 3.84 8.33
CA ALA A 54 -5.14 3.70 9.62
C ALA A 54 -3.62 3.59 9.50
N ILE A 55 -2.93 4.07 10.52
CA ILE A 55 -1.49 3.95 10.71
C ILE A 55 -1.25 3.46 12.13
N LYS A 56 -0.59 2.32 12.30
CA LYS A 56 -0.12 1.85 13.60
C LYS A 56 1.33 2.27 13.77
N VAL A 57 1.59 2.93 14.89
CA VAL A 57 2.94 3.34 15.29
C VAL A 57 3.37 2.48 16.47
N THR A 58 4.46 1.74 16.30
CA THR A 58 5.09 0.94 17.35
C THR A 58 6.43 1.58 17.71
N PRO A 59 6.49 2.44 18.74
CA PRO A 59 7.76 3.01 19.20
C PRO A 59 8.61 1.94 19.88
N LYS A 60 9.93 2.08 19.84
CA LYS A 60 10.89 1.21 20.55
C LYS A 60 10.67 1.23 22.06
N ASN A 61 10.34 2.40 22.60
CA ASN A 61 10.05 2.61 24.00
C ASN A 61 8.65 3.22 24.13
N GLY A 62 7.66 2.41 24.47
CA GLY A 62 6.28 2.86 24.69
C GLY A 62 5.24 1.88 24.15
N ALA A 63 3.97 2.17 24.42
CA ALA A 63 2.87 1.39 23.88
C ALA A 63 2.62 1.75 22.40
N PRO A 64 2.28 0.76 21.56
CA PRO A 64 1.78 1.03 20.22
C PRO A 64 0.48 1.84 20.27
N TYR A 65 0.28 2.70 19.27
CA TYR A 65 -0.96 3.47 19.12
C TYR A 65 -1.37 3.57 17.65
N PHE A 66 -2.65 3.83 17.42
CA PHE A 66 -3.21 3.98 16.08
C PHE A 66 -3.55 5.44 15.80
N LEU A 67 -3.24 5.87 14.59
CA LEU A 67 -3.73 7.09 13.96
C LEU A 67 -4.77 6.66 12.92
N VAL A 68 -5.99 7.19 12.99
CA VAL A 68 -7.11 6.84 12.11
C VAL A 68 -7.52 8.07 11.33
N ALA A 69 -7.72 7.91 10.02
CA ALA A 69 -8.09 9.01 9.13
C ALA A 69 -9.47 9.56 9.49
N VAL A 70 -9.58 10.87 9.71
CA VAL A 70 -10.88 11.52 10.01
C VAL A 70 -11.59 12.04 8.77
N ASP A 71 -10.86 12.20 7.68
CA ASP A 71 -11.30 12.66 6.37
C ASP A 71 -10.36 12.14 5.27
N ASP A 72 -10.69 12.47 4.03
CA ASP A 72 -9.89 12.13 2.85
C ASP A 72 -8.75 13.14 2.58
N ASP A 73 -8.67 14.21 3.36
CA ASP A 73 -7.65 15.27 3.26
C ASP A 73 -6.34 14.91 4.00
N GLY A 74 -6.28 13.70 4.57
CA GLY A 74 -5.10 13.20 5.27
C GLY A 74 -4.99 13.70 6.72
N ASN A 75 -6.09 14.13 7.32
CA ASN A 75 -6.11 14.39 8.76
C ASN A 75 -6.27 13.07 9.51
N PHE A 76 -5.48 12.88 10.58
CA PHE A 76 -5.52 11.69 11.42
C PHE A 76 -5.74 12.05 12.88
N THR A 77 -6.52 11.23 13.58
CA THR A 77 -6.70 11.31 15.03
C THR A 77 -6.18 10.06 15.71
N ARG A 78 -5.74 10.21 16.97
CA ARG A 78 -5.37 9.07 17.81
C ARG A 78 -6.61 8.26 18.20
N ALA A 79 -6.57 6.95 17.97
CA ALA A 79 -7.67 6.05 18.32
C ALA A 79 -7.91 5.96 19.83
N ASP A 80 -6.86 6.14 20.64
CA ASP A 80 -6.88 6.13 22.09
C ASP A 80 -7.26 7.49 22.70
N ASN A 81 -7.52 8.52 21.89
CA ASN A 81 -7.90 9.83 22.39
C ASN A 81 -9.36 9.82 22.90
N PRO A 82 -9.61 10.01 24.21
CA PRO A 82 -10.96 9.98 24.76
C PRO A 82 -11.84 11.13 24.25
N ASN A 83 -11.24 12.22 23.78
CA ASN A 83 -11.92 13.38 23.18
C ASN A 83 -11.79 13.39 21.65
N GLY A 84 -11.19 12.36 21.06
CA GLY A 84 -10.97 12.24 19.62
C GLY A 84 -12.30 12.09 18.89
N LEU A 85 -12.45 12.81 17.77
CA LEU A 85 -13.59 12.72 16.88
C LEU A 85 -13.87 11.25 16.54
N ARG A 86 -14.98 10.71 17.04
CA ARG A 86 -15.45 9.36 16.75
C ARG A 86 -15.90 9.33 15.30
N ILE A 87 -15.06 8.85 14.40
CA ILE A 87 -15.40 8.69 12.98
C ILE A 87 -16.59 7.74 12.91
N PRO A 88 -17.78 8.18 12.43
CA PRO A 88 -18.86 7.25 12.16
C PRO A 88 -18.45 6.41 10.94
N SER A 89 -18.04 5.17 11.20
CA SER A 89 -17.60 4.22 10.19
C SER A 89 -18.81 3.68 9.40
N TRP A 90 -19.10 4.27 8.22
CA TRP A 90 -19.71 3.60 7.04
C TRP A 90 -20.16 4.60 5.97
N LYS A 91 -19.29 4.97 5.01
CA LYS A 91 -19.81 5.41 3.70
C LYS A 91 -20.02 4.15 2.86
N ILE A 92 -21.24 3.62 2.91
CA ILE A 92 -21.61 2.33 2.30
C ILE A 92 -21.87 2.43 0.79
N PHE A 93 -22.05 3.64 0.23
CA PHE A 93 -22.19 3.86 -1.22
C PHE A 93 -21.74 5.27 -1.63
N GLU A 94 -21.06 5.37 -2.78
CA GLU A 94 -20.95 6.58 -3.61
C GLU A 94 -21.56 6.27 -4.98
N TRP A 95 -22.24 7.25 -5.58
CA TRP A 95 -22.99 7.14 -6.83
C TRP A 95 -22.59 8.27 -7.79
#